data_AF-A0A3F3LYC6-F1
#
_entry.id   AF-A0A3F3LYC6-F1
#
_cell.length_a   1.000
_cell.length_b   1.000
_cell.length_c   1.000
_cell.angle_alpha   90.00
_cell.angle_beta   90.00
_cell.angle_gamma   90.00
#
_symmetry.space_group_name_H-M   'P 1'
#
loop_
_entity.id
_entity.type
_entity.pdbx_description
1 polymer ?
#
loop_
_entity_poly.entity_id
_entity_poly.type
_entity_poly.pdbx_seq_one_letter_code
_entity_poly.pdbx_strand_id
1 'polypeptide(L)'
;MEEFEQKKVIQQLTEEAEIRTNEISDFIEEWDRRTNKALEMDKEGTLTIPHLNELFEFVSSKLEKYKRVEIRREQCYSRYRDQLTEEQSAVWERFRFALNSVHICCKNFNSFVERFSDYKPSNVDSIRNQVREILKKKGYIVDGYFEGDYVTWVGVYARPENKPTYLDPATSEDAYLQNKYRVDGFKQDFAEWFEWEIENDIVQP
;
A
#
# COMPACT_ATOMS: atom_id res chain seq x y z
N MET A 1 -12.86 -25.90 44.13
CA MET A 1 -12.81 -24.46 43.84
C MET A 1 -12.04 -24.21 42.55
N GLU A 2 -10.84 -24.79 42.37
CA GLU A 2 -10.06 -24.69 41.12
C GLU A 2 -10.76 -25.22 39.86
N GLU A 3 -11.44 -26.38 39.93
CA GLU A 3 -12.06 -26.99 38.74
C GLU A 3 -13.24 -26.17 38.19
N PHE A 4 -14.00 -25.51 39.08
CA PHE A 4 -15.09 -24.62 38.70
C PHE A 4 -14.57 -23.36 38.00
N GLU A 5 -13.51 -22.76 38.54
CA GLU A 5 -12.85 -21.60 37.92
C GLU A 5 -12.21 -21.97 36.57
N GLN A 6 -11.62 -23.16 36.45
CA GLN A 6 -11.08 -23.65 35.18
C GLN A 6 -12.17 -23.82 34.11
N LYS A 7 -13.30 -24.44 34.46
CA LYS A 7 -14.46 -24.59 33.55
C LYS A 7 -14.98 -23.23 33.07
N LYS A 8 -15.03 -22.23 33.95
CA LYS A 8 -15.44 -20.86 33.61
C LYS A 8 -14.46 -20.20 32.64
N VAL A 9 -13.15 -20.36 32.86
CA VAL A 9 -12.11 -19.85 31.95
C VAL A 9 -12.20 -20.52 30.58
N ILE A 10 -12.37 -21.84 30.53
CA ILE A 10 -12.52 -22.59 29.26
C ILE A 10 -13.74 -22.08 28.47
N GLN A 11 -14.86 -21.87 29.16
CA GLN A 11 -16.08 -21.36 28.54
C GLN A 11 -15.85 -19.97 27.93
N GLN A 12 -15.29 -19.03 28.69
CA GLN A 12 -14.99 -17.67 28.21
C GLN A 12 -14.05 -17.69 27.00
N LEU A 13 -12.98 -18.49 27.06
CA LEU A 13 -12.04 -18.60 25.95
C LEU A 13 -12.67 -19.22 24.69
N THR A 14 -13.62 -20.14 24.88
CA THR A 14 -14.35 -20.76 23.76
C THR A 14 -15.31 -19.78 23.10
N GLU A 15 -16.05 -19.00 23.89
CA GLU A 15 -16.90 -17.91 23.37
C GLU A 15 -16.07 -16.86 22.62
N GLU A 16 -14.90 -16.49 23.15
CA GLU A 16 -13.97 -15.61 22.45
C GLU A 16 -13.46 -16.21 21.14
N ALA A 17 -13.18 -17.52 21.09
CA ALA A 17 -12.75 -18.21 19.87
C ALA A 17 -13.85 -18.20 18.81
N GLU A 18 -15.12 -18.39 19.20
CA GLU A 18 -16.26 -18.32 18.29
C GLU A 18 -16.45 -16.92 17.70
N ILE A 19 -16.45 -15.88 18.55
CA ILE A 19 -16.53 -14.48 18.10
C ILE A 19 -15.42 -14.16 17.10
N ARG A 20 -14.18 -14.58 17.40
CA ARG A 20 -13.03 -14.35 16.52
C ARG A 20 -13.11 -15.12 15.21
N THR A 21 -13.68 -16.32 15.22
CA THR A 21 -13.93 -17.10 14.00
C THR A 21 -14.81 -16.29 13.05
N ASN A 22 -15.89 -15.69 13.56
CA ASN A 22 -16.78 -14.86 12.76
C ASN A 22 -16.08 -13.59 12.26
N GLU A 23 -15.33 -12.88 13.11
CA GLU A 23 -14.56 -11.70 12.67
C GLU A 23 -13.55 -12.03 11.56
N ILE A 24 -12.93 -13.22 11.60
CA ILE A 24 -12.02 -13.67 10.55
C ILE A 24 -12.79 -13.93 9.27
N SER A 25 -13.91 -14.65 9.32
CA SER A 25 -14.76 -14.90 8.14
C SER A 25 -15.19 -13.60 7.47
N ASP A 26 -15.72 -12.65 8.24
CA ASP A 26 -16.13 -11.32 7.73
C ASP A 26 -14.96 -10.59 7.07
N PHE A 27 -13.75 -10.69 7.66
CA PHE A 27 -12.55 -10.10 7.08
C PHE A 27 -12.17 -10.74 5.74
N ILE A 28 -12.21 -12.08 5.64
CA ILE A 28 -11.87 -12.79 4.41
C ILE A 28 -12.85 -12.43 3.29
N GLU A 29 -14.15 -12.39 3.58
CA GLU A 29 -15.18 -11.99 2.62
C GLU A 29 -14.97 -10.54 2.14
N GLU A 30 -14.68 -9.62 3.06
CA GLU A 30 -14.42 -8.22 2.72
C GLU A 30 -13.12 -8.05 1.92
N TRP A 31 -12.08 -8.83 2.23
CA TRP A 31 -10.85 -8.90 1.45
C TRP A 31 -11.12 -9.35 0.00
N ASP A 32 -11.83 -10.46 -0.19
CA ASP A 32 -12.15 -10.97 -1.52
C ASP A 32 -13.00 -9.97 -2.31
N ARG A 33 -13.96 -9.32 -1.65
CA ARG A 33 -14.80 -8.30 -2.28
C ARG A 33 -13.98 -7.09 -2.74
N ARG A 34 -13.12 -6.55 -1.88
CA ARG A 34 -12.33 -5.35 -2.21
C ARG A 34 -11.26 -5.62 -3.28
N THR A 35 -10.61 -6.78 -3.23
CA THR A 35 -9.60 -7.16 -4.22
C THR A 35 -10.21 -7.40 -5.59
N ASN A 36 -11.34 -8.11 -5.67
CA ASN A 36 -12.05 -8.29 -6.93
C ASN A 36 -12.46 -6.94 -7.53
N LYS A 37 -12.96 -6.02 -6.71
CA LYS A 37 -13.27 -4.66 -7.15
C LYS A 37 -12.03 -3.93 -7.69
N ALA A 38 -10.89 -4.00 -7.01
CA ALA A 38 -9.65 -3.39 -7.49
C ALA A 38 -9.19 -4.01 -8.83
N LEU A 39 -9.35 -5.33 -9.02
CA LEU A 39 -9.06 -6.01 -10.28
C LEU A 39 -10.01 -5.62 -11.42
N GLU A 40 -11.28 -5.33 -11.12
CA GLU A 40 -12.24 -4.80 -12.09
C GLU A 40 -11.88 -3.37 -12.49
N MET A 41 -11.61 -2.51 -11.52
CA MET A 41 -11.16 -1.13 -11.76
C MET A 41 -9.86 -1.08 -12.57
N ASP A 42 -8.94 -2.01 -12.34
CA ASP A 42 -7.70 -2.18 -13.13
C ASP A 42 -8.02 -2.44 -14.61
N LYS A 43 -8.94 -3.38 -14.88
CA LYS A 43 -9.39 -3.72 -16.24
C LYS A 43 -10.11 -2.55 -16.92
N GLU A 44 -10.89 -1.79 -16.16
CA GLU A 44 -11.63 -0.62 -16.65
C GLU A 44 -10.75 0.63 -16.80
N GLY A 45 -9.52 0.61 -16.29
CA GLY A 45 -8.61 1.76 -16.30
C GLY A 45 -9.01 2.86 -15.32
N THR A 46 -9.85 2.55 -14.33
CA THR A 46 -10.37 3.46 -13.30
C THR A 46 -9.70 3.27 -11.94
N LEU A 47 -8.80 2.30 -11.81
CA LEU A 47 -8.03 2.08 -10.58
C LEU A 47 -7.10 3.26 -10.30
N THR A 48 -6.95 3.59 -9.02
CA THR A 48 -6.14 4.72 -8.57
C THR A 48 -5.16 4.28 -7.48
N ILE A 49 -4.03 4.98 -7.37
CA ILE A 49 -3.04 4.75 -6.30
C ILE A 49 -3.67 4.94 -4.90
N PRO A 50 -4.48 5.99 -4.63
CA PRO A 50 -5.13 6.13 -3.33
C PRO A 50 -6.06 4.96 -2.98
N HIS A 51 -6.79 4.41 -3.95
CA HIS A 51 -7.64 3.24 -3.72
C HIS A 51 -6.82 2.00 -3.34
N LEU A 52 -5.69 1.77 -4.00
CA LEU A 52 -4.76 0.69 -3.65
C LEU A 52 -4.17 0.89 -2.25
N ASN A 53 -3.75 2.11 -1.91
CA ASN A 53 -3.21 2.42 -0.59
C ASN A 53 -4.24 2.17 0.52
N GLU A 54 -5.49 2.62 0.35
CA GLU A 54 -6.57 2.35 1.30
C GLU A 54 -6.79 0.84 1.48
N LEU A 55 -6.79 0.07 0.39
CA LEU A 55 -6.90 -1.38 0.43
C LEU A 55 -5.71 -2.01 1.19
N PHE A 56 -4.48 -1.61 0.89
CA PHE A 56 -3.28 -2.14 1.51
C PHE A 56 -3.24 -1.84 3.01
N GLU A 57 -3.61 -0.63 3.41
CA GLU A 57 -3.70 -0.23 4.81
C GLU A 57 -4.78 -1.04 5.55
N PHE A 58 -5.98 -1.16 4.95
CA PHE A 58 -7.07 -1.96 5.50
C PHE A 58 -6.60 -3.40 5.79
N VAL A 59 -6.00 -4.07 4.81
CA VAL A 59 -5.59 -5.47 4.93
C VAL A 59 -4.44 -5.63 5.91
N SER A 60 -3.41 -4.79 5.81
CA SER A 60 -2.24 -4.83 6.69
C SER A 60 -2.64 -4.66 8.17
N SER A 61 -3.56 -3.73 8.46
CA SER A 61 -4.04 -3.49 9.83
C SER A 61 -4.77 -4.71 10.42
N LYS A 62 -5.55 -5.43 9.59
CA LYS A 62 -6.30 -6.64 9.99
C LYS A 62 -5.36 -7.83 10.17
N LEU A 63 -4.43 -8.06 9.26
CA LEU A 63 -3.46 -9.15 9.36
C LEU A 63 -2.58 -9.02 10.61
N GLU A 64 -2.12 -7.80 10.93
CA GLU A 64 -1.34 -7.54 12.15
C GLU A 64 -2.15 -7.79 13.43
N LYS A 65 -3.46 -7.50 13.43
CA LYS A 65 -4.36 -7.87 14.53
C LYS A 65 -4.41 -9.40 14.72
N TYR A 66 -4.55 -10.17 13.64
CA TYR A 66 -4.68 -11.63 13.72
C TYR A 66 -3.38 -12.34 14.11
N LYS A 67 -2.23 -11.86 13.64
CA LYS A 67 -0.91 -12.38 14.04
C LYS A 67 -0.70 -12.36 15.56
N ARG A 68 -1.16 -11.30 16.24
CA ARG A 68 -1.08 -11.21 17.71
C ARG A 68 -2.02 -12.16 18.44
N VAL A 69 -3.15 -12.50 17.83
CA VAL A 69 -4.15 -13.42 18.40
C VAL A 69 -3.66 -14.87 18.30
N GLU A 70 -3.05 -15.24 17.17
CA GLU A 70 -2.54 -16.60 16.91
C GLU A 70 -1.57 -17.08 18.01
N ILE A 71 -0.55 -16.28 18.34
CA ILE A 71 0.48 -16.62 19.35
C ILE A 71 -0.14 -16.90 20.73
N ARG A 72 -1.09 -16.05 21.17
CA ARG A 72 -1.72 -16.21 22.49
C ARG A 72 -2.64 -17.42 22.56
N ARG A 73 -3.20 -17.85 21.43
CA ARG A 73 -4.26 -18.86 21.39
C ARG A 73 -3.75 -20.30 21.26
N GLU A 74 -2.66 -20.53 20.54
CA GLU A 74 -1.97 -21.83 20.54
C GLU A 74 -1.58 -22.28 21.96
N GLN A 75 -1.17 -21.32 22.80
CA GLN A 75 -0.87 -21.56 24.20
C GLN A 75 -2.12 -21.92 25.02
N CYS A 76 -3.25 -21.25 24.80
CA CYS A 76 -4.50 -21.54 25.50
C CYS A 76 -5.08 -22.91 25.12
N TYR A 77 -5.13 -23.21 23.82
CA TYR A 77 -5.67 -24.47 23.34
C TYR A 77 -4.82 -25.65 23.81
N SER A 78 -3.49 -25.56 23.72
CA SER A 78 -2.58 -26.60 24.19
C SER A 78 -2.74 -26.90 25.69
N ARG A 79 -3.10 -25.89 26.49
CA ARG A 79 -3.28 -26.03 27.95
C ARG A 79 -4.57 -26.72 28.36
N TYR A 80 -5.66 -26.50 27.61
CA TYR A 80 -7.00 -26.96 28.01
C TYR A 80 -7.60 -28.03 27.09
N ARG A 81 -6.92 -28.42 26.01
CA ARG A 81 -7.40 -29.39 25.01
C ARG A 81 -8.08 -30.62 25.62
N ASP A 82 -7.44 -31.27 26.58
CA ASP A 82 -7.92 -32.53 27.17
C ASP A 82 -9.12 -32.34 28.13
N GLN A 83 -9.48 -31.09 28.42
CA GLN A 83 -10.57 -30.70 29.31
C GLN A 83 -11.78 -30.13 28.55
N LEU A 84 -11.68 -30.00 27.22
CA LEU A 84 -12.77 -29.49 26.39
C LEU A 84 -13.88 -30.53 26.25
N THR A 85 -15.13 -30.08 26.22
CA THR A 85 -16.24 -30.91 25.73
C THR A 85 -16.15 -31.08 24.20
N GLU A 86 -16.91 -32.01 23.64
CA GLU A 86 -17.00 -32.19 22.17
C GLU A 86 -17.45 -30.90 21.47
N GLU A 87 -18.46 -30.21 22.02
CA GLU A 87 -18.96 -28.93 21.49
C GLU A 87 -17.87 -27.84 21.51
N GLN A 88 -17.15 -27.71 22.63
CA GLN A 88 -16.06 -26.74 22.75
C GLN A 88 -14.93 -27.09 21.78
N SER A 89 -14.56 -28.37 21.66
CA SER A 89 -13.54 -28.82 20.72
C SER A 89 -13.89 -28.44 19.27
N ALA A 90 -15.16 -28.59 18.87
CA ALA A 90 -15.63 -28.19 17.55
C ALA A 90 -15.48 -26.69 17.29
N VAL A 91 -15.76 -25.83 18.29
CA VAL A 91 -15.52 -24.38 18.18
C VAL A 91 -14.04 -24.08 17.95
N TRP A 92 -13.16 -24.71 18.72
CA TRP A 92 -11.71 -24.53 18.59
C TRP A 92 -11.16 -25.06 17.26
N GLU A 93 -11.75 -26.11 16.69
CA GLU A 93 -11.45 -26.58 15.34
C GLU A 93 -11.83 -25.57 14.26
N ARG A 94 -13.04 -25.01 14.33
CA ARG A 94 -13.47 -23.94 13.41
C ARG A 94 -12.54 -22.73 13.50
N PHE A 95 -12.18 -22.32 14.71
CA PHE A 95 -11.26 -21.21 14.94
C PHE A 95 -9.88 -21.47 14.33
N ARG A 96 -9.30 -22.67 14.50
CA ARG A 96 -8.02 -23.04 13.87
C ARG A 96 -8.10 -23.04 12.35
N PHE A 97 -9.21 -23.53 11.79
CA PHE A 97 -9.43 -23.46 10.35
C PHE A 97 -9.48 -22.01 9.85
N ALA A 98 -10.17 -21.12 10.57
CA ALA A 98 -10.22 -19.70 10.24
C ALA A 98 -8.83 -19.05 10.28
N LEU A 99 -7.99 -19.37 11.28
CA LEU A 99 -6.61 -18.89 11.33
C LEU A 99 -5.77 -19.36 10.12
N ASN A 100 -5.94 -20.61 9.67
CA ASN A 100 -5.29 -21.08 8.45
C ASN A 100 -5.72 -20.26 7.21
N SER A 101 -6.99 -19.87 7.13
CA SER A 101 -7.48 -18.97 6.07
C SER A 101 -6.80 -17.60 6.09
N VAL A 102 -6.49 -17.07 7.29
CA VAL A 102 -5.70 -15.82 7.43
C VAL A 102 -4.29 -15.99 6.86
N HIS A 103 -3.63 -17.13 7.09
CA HIS A 103 -2.32 -17.40 6.51
C HIS A 103 -2.35 -17.46 4.97
N ILE A 104 -3.39 -18.07 4.41
CA ILE A 104 -3.60 -18.10 2.95
C ILE A 104 -3.85 -16.67 2.43
N CYS A 105 -4.70 -15.90 3.11
CA CYS A 105 -4.96 -14.49 2.78
C CYS A 105 -3.67 -13.66 2.80
N CYS A 106 -2.81 -13.84 3.81
CA CYS A 106 -1.52 -13.15 3.90
C CYS A 106 -0.61 -13.42 2.68
N LYS A 107 -0.53 -14.69 2.24
CA LYS A 107 0.22 -15.03 1.02
C LYS A 107 -0.37 -14.38 -0.22
N ASN A 108 -1.70 -14.47 -0.39
CA ASN A 108 -2.39 -13.89 -1.53
C ASN A 108 -2.27 -12.36 -1.53
N PHE A 109 -2.28 -11.73 -0.36
CA PHE A 109 -2.07 -10.30 -0.21
C PHE A 109 -0.68 -9.86 -0.65
N ASN A 110 0.38 -10.59 -0.25
CA ASN A 110 1.73 -10.28 -0.71
C ASN A 110 1.84 -10.37 -2.24
N SER A 111 1.31 -11.44 -2.85
CA SER A 111 1.27 -11.56 -4.31
C SER A 111 0.46 -10.44 -4.98
N PHE A 112 -0.60 -9.97 -4.33
CA PHE A 112 -1.42 -8.85 -4.80
C PHE A 112 -0.65 -7.54 -4.73
N VAL A 113 0.05 -7.26 -3.63
CA VAL A 113 0.91 -6.07 -3.48
C VAL A 113 2.03 -6.09 -4.53
N GLU A 114 2.70 -7.22 -4.73
CA GLU A 114 3.75 -7.39 -5.75
C GLU A 114 3.22 -7.09 -7.16
N ARG A 115 1.99 -7.52 -7.49
CA ARG A 115 1.38 -7.23 -8.79
C ARG A 115 1.21 -5.72 -9.04
N PHE A 116 0.97 -4.94 -7.99
CA PHE A 116 0.66 -3.52 -8.08
C PHE A 116 1.80 -2.60 -7.61
N SER A 117 3.02 -3.13 -7.38
CA SER A 117 4.17 -2.36 -6.88
C SER A 117 4.57 -1.20 -7.78
N ASP A 118 4.48 -1.40 -9.10
CA ASP A 118 4.84 -0.42 -10.12
C ASP A 118 3.59 0.11 -10.87
N TYR A 119 2.42 0.03 -10.22
CA TYR A 119 1.16 0.45 -10.80
C TYR A 119 1.20 1.92 -11.20
N LYS A 120 0.69 2.21 -12.39
CA LYS A 120 0.55 3.56 -12.93
C LYS A 120 -0.88 3.75 -13.43
N PRO A 121 -1.60 4.77 -12.93
CA PRO A 121 -2.91 5.12 -13.45
C PRO A 121 -2.88 5.43 -14.96
N SER A 122 -4.03 5.26 -15.62
CA SER A 122 -4.17 5.45 -17.07
C SER A 122 -3.97 6.92 -17.51
N ASN A 123 -4.19 7.88 -16.61
CA ASN A 123 -4.11 9.32 -16.87
C ASN A 123 -2.68 9.90 -16.74
N VAL A 124 -1.69 9.11 -16.33
CA VAL A 124 -0.32 9.58 -16.00
C VAL A 124 0.31 10.43 -17.11
N ASP A 125 0.21 10.02 -18.37
CA ASP A 125 0.83 10.76 -19.47
C ASP A 125 0.12 12.09 -19.76
N SER A 126 -1.21 12.14 -19.57
CA SER A 126 -1.98 13.39 -19.67
C SER A 126 -1.51 14.40 -18.62
N ILE A 127 -1.45 13.98 -17.35
CA ILE A 127 -1.02 14.82 -16.22
C ILE A 127 0.41 15.32 -16.43
N ARG A 128 1.35 14.45 -16.83
CA ARG A 128 2.75 14.83 -17.10
C ARG A 128 2.87 15.87 -18.20
N ASN A 129 2.05 15.76 -19.25
CA ASN A 129 2.07 16.74 -20.34
C ASN A 129 1.53 18.09 -19.89
N GLN A 130 0.47 18.12 -19.07
CA GLN A 130 -0.02 19.37 -18.46
C GLN A 130 1.06 20.06 -17.63
N VAL A 131 1.76 19.32 -16.77
CA VAL A 131 2.90 19.85 -15.97
C VAL A 131 4.01 20.41 -16.87
N ARG A 132 4.41 19.69 -17.93
CA ARG A 132 5.43 20.17 -18.87
C ARG A 132 5.04 21.48 -19.53
N GLU A 133 3.78 21.62 -19.93
CA GLU A 133 3.28 22.87 -20.53
C GLU A 133 3.25 24.03 -19.52
N ILE A 134 2.92 23.77 -18.25
CA ILE A 134 2.99 24.77 -17.18
C ILE A 134 4.44 25.21 -16.94
N LEU A 135 5.38 24.27 -16.80
CA LEU A 135 6.80 24.55 -16.59
C LEU A 135 7.42 25.31 -17.76
N LYS A 136 7.10 24.91 -19.00
CA LYS A 136 7.58 25.59 -20.20
C LYS A 136 7.15 27.06 -20.25
N LYS A 137 5.91 27.36 -19.87
CA LYS A 137 5.42 28.75 -19.75
C LYS A 137 6.16 29.54 -18.65
N LYS A 138 6.67 28.86 -17.62
CA LYS A 138 7.50 29.44 -16.55
C LYS A 138 9.00 29.54 -16.92
N GLY A 139 9.42 29.01 -18.08
CA GLY A 139 10.84 28.98 -18.50
C GLY A 139 11.66 27.85 -17.89
N TYR A 140 10.99 26.78 -17.45
CA TYR A 140 11.60 25.60 -16.83
C TYR A 140 11.45 24.36 -17.71
N ILE A 141 12.39 23.44 -17.56
CA ILE A 141 12.31 22.09 -18.12
C ILE A 141 12.51 21.04 -17.03
N VAL A 142 11.85 19.89 -17.19
CA VAL A 142 11.92 18.76 -16.24
C VAL A 142 13.35 18.25 -16.12
N ASP A 143 13.80 18.03 -14.88
CA ASP A 143 15.15 17.56 -14.52
C ASP A 143 15.09 16.40 -13.51
N GLY A 144 14.21 15.43 -13.75
CA GLY A 144 14.03 14.30 -12.85
C GLY A 144 12.82 13.43 -13.19
N TYR A 145 12.45 12.57 -12.24
CA TYR A 145 11.27 11.74 -12.33
C TYR A 145 10.05 12.44 -11.74
N PHE A 146 8.89 12.18 -12.33
CA PHE A 146 7.61 12.60 -11.78
C PHE A 146 7.24 11.70 -10.61
N GLU A 147 6.83 12.34 -9.51
CA GLU A 147 6.25 11.69 -8.35
C GLU A 147 4.81 12.17 -8.16
N GLY A 148 3.99 11.40 -7.46
CA GLY A 148 2.56 11.71 -7.32
C GLY A 148 1.69 10.46 -7.35
N ASP A 149 0.46 10.62 -6.88
CA ASP A 149 -0.59 9.62 -7.04
C ASP A 149 -1.37 9.80 -8.36
N TYR A 150 -1.12 10.90 -9.07
CA TYR A 150 -1.75 11.29 -10.35
C TYR A 150 -3.27 11.45 -10.26
N VAL A 151 -3.81 11.63 -9.06
CA VAL A 151 -5.25 11.85 -8.81
C VAL A 151 -5.47 13.10 -7.97
N THR A 152 -4.68 13.27 -6.91
CA THR A 152 -4.77 14.41 -5.99
C THR A 152 -3.56 15.33 -6.13
N TRP A 153 -2.40 14.80 -6.53
CA TRP A 153 -1.21 15.61 -6.74
C TRP A 153 -0.20 15.00 -7.71
N VAL A 154 0.66 15.86 -8.26
CA VAL A 154 1.85 15.51 -9.04
C VAL A 154 2.97 16.49 -8.75
N GLY A 155 4.20 16.00 -8.69
CA GLY A 155 5.38 16.85 -8.54
C GLY A 155 6.56 16.35 -9.36
N VAL A 156 7.51 17.24 -9.61
CA VAL A 156 8.72 16.96 -10.38
C VAL A 156 9.80 17.99 -10.08
N TYR A 157 11.06 17.55 -10.08
CA TYR A 157 12.19 18.47 -10.14
C TYR A 157 12.31 19.09 -11.54
N ALA A 158 12.49 20.41 -11.59
CA ALA A 158 12.68 21.14 -12.85
C ALA A 158 13.73 22.24 -12.67
N ARG A 159 14.42 22.56 -13.75
CA ARG A 159 15.47 23.61 -13.78
C ARG A 159 15.13 24.68 -14.81
N PRO A 160 15.67 25.89 -14.70
CA PRO A 160 15.56 26.88 -15.76
C PRO A 160 16.16 26.34 -17.07
N GLU A 161 15.50 26.59 -18.21
CA GLU A 161 15.88 26.04 -19.52
C GLU A 161 17.33 26.38 -19.91
N ASN A 162 17.83 27.53 -19.47
CA ASN A 162 19.18 28.02 -19.75
C ASN A 162 20.28 27.57 -18.75
N LYS A 163 19.93 26.70 -17.80
CA LYS A 163 20.86 26.11 -16.81
C LYS A 163 21.14 24.66 -17.15
N PRO A 164 22.32 24.11 -16.83
CA PRO A 164 22.60 22.69 -17.07
C PRO A 164 21.78 21.78 -16.16
N THR A 165 21.52 20.56 -16.61
CA THR A 165 21.07 19.46 -15.75
C THR A 165 22.16 19.11 -14.72
N TYR A 166 21.78 18.66 -13.53
CA TYR A 166 22.73 18.03 -12.59
C TYR A 166 23.01 16.56 -12.95
N LEU A 167 22.09 15.92 -13.67
CA LEU A 167 22.16 14.52 -14.10
C LEU A 167 23.34 14.29 -15.05
N ASP A 168 23.53 13.05 -15.49
CA ASP A 168 24.53 12.82 -16.53
C ASP A 168 24.08 13.44 -17.86
N PRO A 169 24.96 14.23 -18.51
CA PRO A 169 24.59 14.97 -19.70
C PRO A 169 24.22 13.99 -20.82
N ALA A 170 23.00 14.10 -21.33
CA ALA A 170 22.54 13.27 -22.45
C ALA A 170 23.06 13.79 -23.79
N THR A 171 23.45 15.08 -23.85
CA THR A 171 23.91 15.76 -25.06
C THR A 171 25.26 16.47 -24.84
N SER A 172 25.94 16.79 -25.94
CA SER A 172 27.16 17.61 -25.90
C SER A 172 26.90 19.04 -25.40
N GLU A 173 25.70 19.56 -25.64
CA GLU A 173 25.25 20.85 -25.13
C GLU A 173 25.07 20.84 -23.61
N ASP A 174 24.43 19.81 -23.05
CA ASP A 174 24.33 19.62 -21.60
C ASP A 174 25.72 19.53 -20.96
N ALA A 175 26.64 18.76 -21.56
CA ALA A 175 28.00 18.62 -21.07
C ALA A 175 28.76 19.96 -21.10
N TYR A 176 28.60 20.73 -22.17
CA TYR A 176 29.17 22.07 -22.30
C TYR A 176 28.63 23.02 -21.23
N LEU A 177 27.30 23.07 -21.04
CA LEU A 177 26.68 23.90 -20.02
C LEU A 177 27.12 23.46 -18.62
N GLN A 178 27.13 22.16 -18.31
CA GLN A 178 27.59 21.66 -17.02
C GLN A 178 29.01 22.13 -16.71
N ASN A 179 29.93 22.00 -17.67
CA ASN A 179 31.31 22.43 -17.50
C ASN A 179 31.43 23.96 -17.35
N LYS A 180 30.66 24.73 -18.12
CA LYS A 180 30.64 26.20 -18.04
C LYS A 180 30.23 26.72 -16.66
N TYR A 181 29.28 26.05 -16.00
CA TYR A 181 28.74 26.48 -14.71
C TYR A 181 29.41 25.82 -13.51
N ARG A 182 30.51 25.08 -13.66
CA ARG A 182 31.22 24.48 -12.53
C ARG A 182 31.74 25.55 -11.57
N VAL A 183 31.65 25.25 -10.28
CA VAL A 183 32.31 26.00 -9.20
C VAL A 183 33.26 25.03 -8.51
N ASP A 184 34.54 25.39 -8.44
CA ASP A 184 35.61 24.58 -7.84
C ASP A 184 35.67 23.13 -8.37
N GLY A 185 35.33 22.94 -9.65
CA GLY A 185 35.33 21.62 -10.30
C GLY A 185 34.06 20.80 -10.07
N PHE A 186 33.11 21.25 -9.26
CA PHE A 186 31.86 20.54 -8.99
C PHE A 186 30.72 20.96 -9.92
N LYS A 187 29.89 19.99 -10.34
CA LYS A 187 28.61 20.25 -11.01
C LYS A 187 27.72 21.07 -10.06
N GLN A 188 26.93 21.97 -10.60
CA GLN A 188 25.96 22.75 -9.84
C GLN A 188 24.56 22.20 -10.07
N ASP A 189 23.76 22.14 -9.01
CA ASP A 189 22.35 21.77 -9.10
C ASP A 189 21.49 23.02 -9.16
N PHE A 190 20.67 23.11 -10.21
CA PHE A 190 19.74 24.21 -10.45
C PHE A 190 18.28 23.71 -10.45
N ALA A 191 18.06 22.44 -10.11
CA ALA A 191 16.73 21.88 -10.04
C ALA A 191 16.03 22.36 -8.77
N GLU A 192 14.75 22.71 -8.92
CA GLU A 192 13.85 23.06 -7.85
C GLU A 192 12.64 22.11 -7.89
N TRP A 193 12.06 21.81 -6.73
CA TRP A 193 10.85 21.00 -6.63
C TRP A 193 9.62 21.81 -7.00
N PHE A 194 8.81 21.29 -7.92
CA PHE A 194 7.49 21.83 -8.23
C PHE A 194 6.43 20.78 -7.95
N GLU A 195 5.31 21.20 -7.37
CA GLU A 195 4.20 20.35 -6.98
C GLU A 195 2.88 21.06 -7.29
N TRP A 196 1.89 20.28 -7.70
CA TRP A 196 0.57 20.78 -8.05
C TRP A 196 -0.51 19.82 -7.55
N GLU A 197 -1.64 20.41 -7.18
CA GLU A 197 -2.89 19.70 -6.94
C GLU A 197 -3.54 19.29 -8.27
N ILE A 198 -4.25 18.17 -8.26
CA ILE A 198 -5.03 17.66 -9.38
C ILE A 198 -6.50 17.65 -8.99
N GLU A 199 -7.33 18.26 -9.83
CA GLU A 199 -8.79 18.20 -9.70
C GLU A 199 -9.41 17.76 -11.02
N ASN A 200 -10.20 16.68 -11.00
CA ASN A 200 -10.87 16.13 -12.20
C ASN A 200 -9.91 15.93 -13.39
N ASP A 201 -8.75 15.32 -13.13
CA ASP A 201 -7.66 15.09 -14.12
C ASP A 201 -7.02 16.36 -14.69
N ILE A 202 -7.20 17.52 -14.03
CA ILE A 202 -6.61 18.80 -14.41
C ILE A 202 -5.62 19.27 -13.35
N VAL A 203 -4.39 19.54 -13.77
CA VAL A 203 -3.32 20.10 -12.95
C VAL A 203 -3.63 21.58 -12.68
N GLN A 204 -3.75 21.93 -11.40
CA GLN A 204 -4.01 23.30 -10.98
C GLN A 204 -2.70 24.11 -10.99
N PRO A 205 -2.65 25.32 -11.57
CA PRO A 205 -1.40 26.04 -11.87
C PRO A 205 -0.70 26.78 -10.71
#